data_AF-A0A177ICL0-F1
#
_entry.id   AF-A0A177ICL0-F1
#
_cell.length_a   1.000
_cell.length_b   1.000
_cell.length_c   1.000
_cell.angle_alpha   90.00
_cell.angle_beta   90.00
_cell.angle_gamma   90.00
#
_symmetry.space_group_name_H-M   'P 1'
#
loop_
_entity.id
_entity.type
_entity.pdbx_description
1 polymer ?
#
loop_
_entity_poly.entity_id
_entity_poly.type
_entity_poly.pdbx_seq_one_letter_code
_entity_poly.pdbx_strand_id
1 'polypeptide(L)'
;MSDRKRLRPFTGDDARQVRLAKSPIRLVLCQVAWPELVDFPDDFSEAARIFGRGIERYPVFEEHSQNNVILTPSGPVRGEEEKIYQWRSADNQWSVVLGRRFLSFYRTSYTSYSDFSARLEKVLIRLQEVLNVSVLERVGLRHVNQVVDPRLFEDLSGYIDEKVLGLSISQFATDLAQIESSQNQIVVTVNEAVMQARSGILPPQQTVDPAIPPHTDKSWVLDIDSNVSHQEPFDIAKTLDAAGDLADINYDFFKFAMKDKFFKTFGGE
;
A
#
# COMPACT_ATOMS: atom_id res chain seq x y z
N MET A 1 23.70 4.01 -1.68
CA MET A 1 22.79 3.12 -2.41
C MET A 1 23.04 3.37 -3.89
N SER A 2 23.51 2.36 -4.61
CA SER A 2 23.71 2.38 -6.07
C SER A 2 22.46 2.86 -6.79
N ASP A 3 22.61 3.55 -7.92
CA ASP A 3 21.50 3.93 -8.80
C ASP A 3 20.75 2.67 -9.25
N ARG A 4 19.69 2.35 -8.51
CA ARG A 4 18.73 1.30 -8.84
C ARG A 4 18.12 1.65 -10.21
N LYS A 5 18.10 0.69 -11.13
CA LYS A 5 17.45 0.85 -12.43
C LYS A 5 15.97 1.13 -12.20
N ARG A 6 15.51 2.30 -12.64
CA ARG A 6 14.13 2.77 -12.46
C ARG A 6 13.22 2.10 -13.47
N LEU A 7 12.21 1.37 -13.02
CA LEU A 7 11.18 0.79 -13.89
C LEU A 7 10.11 1.84 -14.21
N ARG A 8 9.90 2.16 -15.49
CA ARG A 8 9.00 3.24 -15.96
C ARG A 8 8.06 2.79 -17.10
N PRO A 9 7.14 1.84 -16.85
CA PRO A 9 6.33 1.19 -17.89
C PRO A 9 5.19 2.06 -18.45
N PHE A 10 4.78 3.12 -17.74
CA PHE A 10 3.67 3.99 -18.13
C PHE A 10 4.15 5.30 -18.77
N THR A 11 5.21 5.91 -18.22
CA THR A 11 5.72 7.20 -18.72
C THR A 11 6.92 7.07 -19.64
N GLY A 12 7.71 6.00 -19.51
CA GLY A 12 9.00 5.86 -20.20
C GLY A 12 10.06 6.89 -19.77
N ASP A 13 9.80 7.71 -18.76
CA ASP A 13 10.64 8.83 -18.33
C ASP A 13 11.41 8.49 -17.04
N ASP A 14 12.67 8.12 -17.22
CA ASP A 14 13.63 7.78 -16.17
C ASP A 14 14.32 9.02 -15.54
N ALA A 15 14.34 10.14 -16.26
CA ALA A 15 15.03 11.37 -15.90
C ALA A 15 14.29 12.20 -14.84
N ARG A 16 12.96 12.31 -14.91
CA ARG A 16 12.18 13.15 -13.97
C ARG A 16 11.84 12.39 -12.70
N GLN A 17 12.55 12.68 -11.60
CA GLN A 17 12.08 12.37 -10.24
C GLN A 17 11.38 13.59 -9.67
N VAL A 18 10.05 13.58 -9.69
CA VAL A 18 9.24 14.58 -9.00
C VAL A 18 9.20 14.25 -7.52
N ARG A 19 9.78 15.13 -6.69
CA ARG A 19 9.55 15.16 -5.25
C ARG A 19 8.57 16.28 -4.96
N LEU A 20 7.42 15.92 -4.39
CA LEU A 20 6.40 16.89 -4.02
C LEU A 20 6.71 17.43 -2.61
N ALA A 21 6.83 18.75 -2.48
CA ALA A 21 6.90 19.40 -1.17
C ALA A 21 5.67 19.06 -0.30
N LYS A 22 4.50 18.88 -0.94
CA LYS A 22 3.25 18.42 -0.32
C LYS A 22 2.86 17.05 -0.90
N SER A 23 3.52 16.00 -0.42
CA SER A 23 3.23 14.62 -0.84
C SER A 23 1.80 14.21 -0.48
N PRO A 24 1.01 13.66 -1.42
CA PRO A 24 -0.32 13.15 -1.14
C PRO A 24 -0.31 11.75 -0.51
N ILE A 25 0.85 11.10 -0.37
CA ILE A 25 0.96 9.74 0.16
C ILE A 25 0.55 9.71 1.63
N ARG A 26 -0.49 8.93 1.94
CA ARG A 26 -1.03 8.68 3.29
C ARG A 26 -0.75 7.28 3.82
N LEU A 27 -0.39 6.34 2.95
CA LEU A 27 0.00 5.00 3.35
C LEU A 27 1.02 4.44 2.36
N VAL A 28 2.09 3.86 2.88
CA VAL A 28 2.93 2.91 2.14
C VAL A 28 2.97 1.61 2.92
N LEU A 29 2.58 0.52 2.28
CA LEU A 29 2.48 -0.81 2.87
C LEU A 29 3.21 -1.81 1.99
N CYS A 30 4.13 -2.55 2.58
CA CYS A 30 4.72 -3.74 1.99
C CYS A 30 4.15 -4.97 2.68
N GLN A 31 3.79 -5.99 1.90
CA GLN A 31 3.35 -7.27 2.44
C GLN A 31 4.13 -8.40 1.76
N VAL A 32 4.65 -9.31 2.57
CA VAL A 32 5.14 -10.61 2.13
C VAL A 32 4.20 -11.69 2.64
N ALA A 33 3.95 -12.70 1.82
CA ALA A 33 3.16 -13.87 2.22
C ALA A 33 3.88 -15.16 1.84
N TRP A 34 3.58 -16.23 2.56
CA TRP A 34 4.17 -17.54 2.39
C TRP A 34 3.10 -18.64 2.44
N PRO A 35 3.37 -19.80 1.79
CA PRO A 35 2.48 -20.95 1.88
C PRO A 35 2.47 -21.52 3.30
N GLU A 36 1.67 -22.56 3.53
CA GLU A 36 1.85 -23.36 4.73
C GLU A 36 3.22 -24.05 4.70
N LEU A 37 4.02 -23.84 5.74
CA LEU A 37 5.40 -24.35 5.85
C LEU A 37 5.44 -25.52 6.82
N VAL A 38 6.20 -26.56 6.47
CA VAL A 38 6.40 -27.74 7.32
C VAL A 38 7.24 -27.40 8.55
N ASP A 39 8.30 -26.62 8.36
CA ASP A 39 9.18 -26.15 9.43
C ASP A 39 8.75 -24.75 9.89
N PHE A 40 7.60 -24.70 10.57
CA PHE A 40 7.02 -23.47 11.12
C PHE A 40 6.69 -23.66 12.60
N PRO A 41 6.80 -22.64 13.46
CA PRO A 41 6.53 -22.79 14.88
C PRO A 41 5.11 -23.30 15.18
N ASP A 42 5.01 -24.40 15.93
CA ASP A 42 3.73 -24.96 16.39
C ASP A 42 2.96 -23.94 17.24
N ASP A 43 3.65 -23.27 18.18
CA ASP A 43 3.12 -22.15 18.96
C ASP A 43 3.46 -20.82 18.29
N PHE A 44 2.60 -20.43 17.36
CA PHE A 44 2.70 -19.14 16.68
C PHE A 44 2.58 -17.94 17.63
N SER A 45 1.89 -18.07 18.77
CA SER A 45 1.74 -16.97 19.73
C SER A 45 3.05 -16.66 20.43
N GLU A 46 3.79 -17.69 20.86
CA GLU A 46 5.11 -17.49 21.47
C GLU A 46 6.13 -17.00 20.45
N ALA A 47 6.10 -17.54 19.23
CA ALA A 47 6.96 -17.07 18.15
C ALA A 47 6.71 -15.59 17.82
N ALA A 48 5.44 -15.15 17.78
CA ALA A 48 5.08 -13.74 17.59
C ALA A 48 5.65 -12.86 18.73
N ARG A 49 5.61 -13.30 19.99
CA ARG A 49 6.20 -12.56 21.11
C ARG A 49 7.72 -12.47 21.01
N ILE A 50 8.40 -13.55 20.63
CA ILE A 50 9.85 -13.56 20.38
C ILE A 50 10.20 -12.61 19.22
N PHE A 51 9.43 -12.62 18.15
CA PHE A 51 9.57 -11.71 17.02
C PHE A 51 9.45 -10.26 17.47
N GLY A 52 8.36 -9.91 18.18
CA GLY A 52 8.08 -8.58 18.71
C GLY A 52 9.18 -8.01 19.60
N ARG A 53 9.79 -8.85 20.46
CA ARG A 53 10.93 -8.43 21.31
C ARG A 53 12.16 -8.00 20.50
N GLY A 54 12.35 -8.52 19.29
CA GLY A 54 13.50 -8.18 18.44
C GLY A 54 13.30 -6.96 17.56
N ILE A 55 12.10 -6.38 17.50
CA ILE A 55 11.80 -5.19 16.72
C ILE A 55 11.57 -3.97 17.63
N GLU A 56 12.57 -3.62 18.44
CA GLU A 56 12.50 -2.63 19.54
C GLU A 56 11.93 -1.24 19.16
N ARG A 57 11.97 -0.86 17.88
CA ARG A 57 11.40 0.41 17.38
C ARG A 57 9.87 0.43 17.37
N TYR A 58 9.21 -0.70 17.63
CA TYR A 58 7.76 -0.86 17.61
C TYR A 58 7.25 -1.43 18.95
N PRO A 59 7.30 -0.64 20.04
CA PRO A 59 7.06 -1.15 21.39
C PRO A 59 5.57 -1.35 21.75
N VAL A 60 4.64 -0.77 20.99
CA VAL A 60 3.20 -0.85 21.29
C VAL A 60 2.64 -2.12 20.66
N PHE A 61 2.11 -3.04 21.46
CA PHE A 61 1.66 -4.36 21.01
C PHE A 61 0.15 -4.55 21.17
N GLU A 62 -0.49 -5.11 20.16
CA GLU A 62 -1.90 -5.48 20.14
C GLU A 62 -2.10 -6.86 19.51
N GLU A 63 -3.04 -7.62 20.06
CA GLU A 63 -3.50 -8.89 19.48
C GLU A 63 -4.90 -8.66 18.90
N HIS A 64 -5.11 -9.05 17.64
CA HIS A 64 -6.42 -9.01 17.01
C HIS A 64 -6.81 -10.39 16.51
N SER A 65 -8.12 -10.62 16.48
CA SER A 65 -8.73 -11.79 15.88
C SER A 65 -9.32 -11.43 14.54
N GLN A 66 -8.82 -12.06 13.48
CA GLN A 66 -9.36 -11.93 12.13
C GLN A 66 -10.38 -13.05 11.90
N ASN A 67 -11.66 -12.67 11.78
CA ASN A 67 -12.71 -13.60 11.39
C ASN A 67 -12.65 -13.81 9.89
N ASN A 68 -12.29 -15.01 9.44
CA ASN A 68 -12.42 -15.35 8.03
C ASN A 68 -13.90 -15.60 7.72
N VAL A 69 -14.46 -14.97 6.68
CA VAL A 69 -15.84 -15.21 6.24
C VAL A 69 -15.77 -15.90 4.88
N ILE A 70 -16.19 -17.15 4.83
CA ILE A 70 -16.22 -17.95 3.61
C ILE A 70 -17.60 -17.77 2.98
N LEU A 71 -17.65 -17.18 1.79
CA LEU A 71 -18.88 -17.09 1.01
C LEU A 71 -19.15 -18.44 0.36
N THR A 72 -20.20 -19.13 0.81
CA THR A 72 -20.68 -20.38 0.19
C THR A 72 -22.00 -20.15 -0.53
N PRO A 73 -22.41 -21.04 -1.46
CA PRO A 73 -23.74 -20.97 -2.07
C PRO A 73 -24.90 -21.02 -1.05
N SER A 74 -24.67 -21.55 0.14
CA SER A 74 -25.64 -21.64 1.24
C SER A 74 -25.61 -20.44 2.19
N GLY A 75 -24.74 -19.45 1.95
CA GLY A 75 -24.56 -18.26 2.77
C GLY A 75 -23.13 -18.10 3.32
N PRO A 76 -22.85 -16.97 3.98
CA PRO A 76 -21.57 -16.74 4.64
C PRO A 76 -21.40 -17.69 5.84
N VAL A 77 -20.31 -18.46 5.84
CA VAL A 77 -19.90 -19.31 6.95
C VAL A 77 -18.69 -18.66 7.63
N ARG A 78 -18.71 -18.62 8.97
CA ARG A 78 -17.56 -18.15 9.75
C ARG A 78 -16.48 -19.24 9.70
N GLY A 79 -15.35 -18.92 9.07
CA GLY A 79 -14.16 -19.74 9.09
C GLY A 79 -13.46 -19.70 10.45
N GLU A 80 -12.31 -20.35 10.53
CA GLU A 80 -11.48 -20.31 11.73
C GLU A 80 -11.03 -18.88 12.06
N GLU A 81 -11.00 -18.57 13.35
CA GLU A 81 -10.51 -17.30 13.87
C GLU A 81 -8.99 -17.33 13.87
N GLU A 82 -8.36 -16.53 13.00
CA GLU A 82 -6.91 -16.41 12.95
C GLU A 82 -6.44 -15.23 13.80
N LYS A 83 -5.44 -15.47 14.65
CA LYS A 83 -4.80 -14.39 15.40
C LYS A 83 -3.79 -13.66 14.52
N ILE A 84 -3.85 -12.34 14.58
CA ILE A 84 -2.83 -11.45 14.02
C ILE A 84 -2.24 -10.59 15.14
N TYR A 85 -0.96 -10.33 15.02
CA TYR A 85 -0.18 -9.60 16.02
C TYR A 85 0.30 -8.30 15.41
N GLN A 86 0.03 -7.18 16.08
CA GLN A 86 0.42 -5.87 15.59
C GLN A 86 1.37 -5.19 16.57
N TRP A 87 2.45 -4.63 16.03
CA TRP A 87 3.37 -3.75 16.73
C TRP A 87 3.37 -2.38 16.08
N ARG A 88 3.38 -1.33 16.89
CA ARG A 88 3.42 0.07 16.41
C ARG A 88 4.57 0.83 17.03
N SER A 89 5.13 1.76 16.26
CA SER A 89 6.07 2.75 16.79
C SER A 89 5.37 3.65 17.81
N ALA A 90 6.14 4.24 18.74
CA ALA A 90 5.59 5.09 19.80
C ALA A 90 4.84 6.34 19.26
N ASP A 91 5.18 6.79 18.05
CA ASP A 91 4.51 7.88 17.34
C ASP A 91 3.30 7.43 16.49
N ASN A 92 2.96 6.13 16.50
CA ASN A 92 1.91 5.50 15.70
C ASN A 92 2.06 5.67 14.18
N GLN A 93 3.24 6.07 13.69
CA GLN A 93 3.46 6.28 12.25
C GLN A 93 3.87 5.01 11.51
N TRP A 94 4.30 3.98 12.22
CA TRP A 94 4.73 2.71 11.66
C TRP A 94 4.05 1.55 12.35
N SER A 95 3.75 0.53 11.56
CA SER A 95 3.16 -0.71 12.04
C SER A 95 3.83 -1.92 11.40
N VAL A 96 4.01 -2.97 12.18
CA VAL A 96 4.33 -4.33 11.74
C VAL A 96 3.15 -5.20 12.13
N VAL A 97 2.56 -5.92 11.18
CA VAL A 97 1.49 -6.88 11.41
C VAL A 97 1.97 -8.25 10.98
N LEU A 98 1.92 -9.21 11.88
CA LEU A 98 2.31 -10.60 11.66
C LEU A 98 1.08 -11.50 11.79
N GLY A 99 0.72 -12.16 10.70
CA GLY A 99 -0.21 -13.27 10.67
C GLY A 99 0.51 -14.59 10.43
N ARG A 100 -0.21 -15.71 10.52
CA ARG A 100 0.38 -17.05 10.37
C ARG A 100 1.07 -17.25 9.01
N ARG A 101 0.58 -16.57 7.97
CA ARG A 101 1.02 -16.72 6.57
C ARG A 101 1.47 -15.43 5.91
N PHE A 102 1.60 -14.34 6.65
CA PHE A 102 2.01 -13.07 6.08
C PHE A 102 2.65 -12.14 7.11
N LEU A 103 3.46 -11.22 6.61
CA LEU A 103 3.93 -10.05 7.34
C LEU A 103 3.60 -8.80 6.52
N SER A 104 2.94 -7.84 7.15
CA SER A 104 2.73 -6.51 6.59
C SER A 104 3.53 -5.48 7.37
N PHE A 105 4.23 -4.60 6.66
CA PHE A 105 4.96 -3.48 7.22
C PHE A 105 4.49 -2.20 6.55
N TYR A 106 3.98 -1.24 7.33
CA TYR A 106 3.44 -0.02 6.75
C TYR A 106 3.72 1.22 7.58
N ARG A 107 3.58 2.37 6.91
CA ARG A 107 3.65 3.69 7.54
C ARG A 107 2.63 4.65 6.98
N THR A 108 2.16 5.57 7.82
CA THR A 108 1.10 6.55 7.48
C THR A 108 1.62 7.97 7.22
N SER A 109 2.89 8.23 7.57
CA SER A 109 3.59 9.50 7.28
C SER A 109 4.82 9.19 6.45
N TYR A 110 4.72 9.23 5.12
CA TYR A 110 5.79 8.81 4.21
C TYR A 110 6.81 9.92 3.93
N THR A 111 8.10 9.60 4.03
CA THR A 111 9.20 10.57 3.78
C THR A 111 10.07 10.14 2.60
N SER A 112 10.57 8.91 2.60
CA SER A 112 11.43 8.39 1.54
C SER A 112 11.37 6.87 1.46
N TYR A 113 11.57 6.34 0.26
CA TYR A 113 11.64 4.90 0.03
C TYR A 113 12.85 4.27 0.72
N SER A 114 13.98 4.98 0.78
CA SER A 114 15.20 4.50 1.43
C SER A 114 15.03 4.26 2.93
N ASP A 115 14.35 5.15 3.65
CA ASP A 115 14.03 4.93 5.08
C ASP A 115 13.00 3.81 5.27
N PHE A 116 12.04 3.70 4.35
CA PHE A 116 11.08 2.59 4.37
C PHE A 116 11.78 1.23 4.17
N SER A 117 12.57 1.08 3.10
CA SER A 117 13.29 -0.14 2.74
C SER A 117 14.30 -0.55 3.81
N ALA A 118 15.08 0.38 4.36
CA ALA A 118 16.06 0.08 5.41
C ALA A 118 15.42 -0.40 6.74
N ARG A 119 14.17 -0.01 7.01
CA ARG A 119 13.43 -0.53 8.17
C ARG A 119 12.74 -1.85 7.86
N LEU A 120 12.19 -2.00 6.65
CA LEU A 120 11.63 -3.26 6.17
C LEU A 120 12.67 -4.38 6.24
N GLU A 121 13.90 -4.12 5.79
CA GLU A 121 15.02 -5.07 5.86
C GLU A 121 15.21 -5.64 7.27
N LYS A 122 15.23 -4.78 8.30
CA LYS A 122 15.39 -5.22 9.70
C LYS A 122 14.24 -6.10 10.18
N VAL A 123 13.03 -5.80 9.73
CA VAL A 123 11.83 -6.59 10.03
C VAL A 123 11.89 -7.96 9.33
N LEU A 124 12.36 -8.00 8.08
CA LEU A 124 12.54 -9.24 7.31
C LEU A 124 13.67 -10.13 7.86
N ILE A 125 14.78 -9.54 8.30
CA ILE A 125 15.84 -10.26 9.03
C ILE A 125 15.24 -10.94 10.26
N ARG A 126 14.45 -10.19 11.04
CA ARG A 126 13.83 -10.74 12.25
C ARG A 126 12.80 -11.82 11.95
N LEU A 127 12.06 -11.68 10.84
CA LEU A 127 11.12 -12.69 10.37
C LEU A 127 11.84 -14.01 10.10
N GLN A 128 12.95 -13.95 9.36
CA GLN A 128 13.75 -15.13 9.03
C GLN A 128 14.35 -15.80 10.27
N GLU A 129 14.92 -15.02 11.20
CA GLU A 129 15.52 -15.52 12.43
C GLU A 129 14.54 -16.28 13.35
N VAL A 130 13.28 -15.85 13.40
CA VAL A 130 12.31 -16.35 14.39
C VAL A 130 11.36 -17.38 13.81
N LEU A 131 10.88 -17.18 12.58
CA LEU A 131 9.88 -18.05 11.96
C LEU A 131 10.49 -19.02 10.94
N ASN A 132 11.77 -18.88 10.60
CA ASN A 132 12.45 -19.70 9.60
C ASN A 132 11.68 -19.82 8.27
N VAL A 133 11.05 -18.72 7.83
CA VAL A 133 10.33 -18.68 6.55
C VAL A 133 11.29 -19.07 5.42
N SER A 134 11.02 -20.17 4.73
CA SER A 134 11.92 -20.71 3.71
C SER A 134 11.51 -20.34 2.30
N VAL A 135 10.23 -20.02 2.09
CA VAL A 135 9.62 -19.72 0.78
C VAL A 135 8.65 -18.56 0.93
N LEU A 136 8.70 -17.61 0.01
CA LEU A 136 7.62 -16.62 -0.19
C LEU A 136 6.77 -17.04 -1.38
N GLU A 137 5.48 -16.73 -1.35
CA GLU A 137 4.56 -16.88 -2.48
C GLU A 137 4.08 -15.53 -3.04
N ARG A 138 4.33 -14.44 -2.31
CA ARG A 138 3.86 -13.11 -2.68
C ARG A 138 4.73 -12.02 -2.08
N VAL A 139 5.04 -11.00 -2.89
CA VAL A 139 5.55 -9.70 -2.41
C VAL A 139 4.66 -8.61 -3.01
N GLY A 140 4.19 -7.68 -2.18
CA GLY A 140 3.34 -6.59 -2.64
C GLY A 140 3.68 -5.27 -2.00
N LEU A 141 3.36 -4.20 -2.72
CA LEU A 141 3.58 -2.84 -2.29
C LEU A 141 2.39 -1.96 -2.69
N ARG A 142 1.80 -1.32 -1.69
CA ARG A 142 0.65 -0.44 -1.84
C ARG A 142 1.00 0.99 -1.43
N HIS A 143 0.57 1.94 -2.26
CA HIS A 143 0.66 3.37 -2.04
C HIS A 143 -0.74 3.97 -2.09
N VAL A 144 -1.21 4.52 -0.97
CA VAL A 144 -2.47 5.28 -0.95
C VAL A 144 -2.15 6.77 -0.97
N ASN A 145 -2.63 7.45 -2.00
CA ASN A 145 -2.54 8.90 -2.16
C ASN A 145 -3.91 9.52 -1.86
N GLN A 146 -3.94 10.59 -1.07
CA GLN A 146 -5.17 11.32 -0.76
C GLN A 146 -4.91 12.83 -0.78
N VAL A 147 -5.69 13.52 -1.60
CA VAL A 147 -5.62 14.98 -1.77
C VAL A 147 -6.89 15.60 -1.20
N VAL A 148 -6.70 16.55 -0.29
CA VAL A 148 -7.74 17.39 0.26
C VAL A 148 -7.43 18.83 -0.13
N ASP A 149 -7.96 19.27 -1.25
CA ASP A 149 -7.77 20.63 -1.75
C ASP A 149 -9.01 21.07 -2.54
N PRO A 150 -9.74 22.12 -2.11
CA PRO A 150 -10.91 22.61 -2.84
C PRO A 150 -10.60 22.96 -4.30
N ARG A 151 -9.39 23.47 -4.59
CA ARG A 151 -8.96 23.85 -5.94
C ARG A 151 -8.87 22.66 -6.89
N LEU A 152 -8.68 21.45 -6.35
CA LEU A 152 -8.69 20.22 -7.12
C LEU A 152 -10.10 19.93 -7.66
N PHE A 153 -11.13 20.17 -6.85
CA PHE A 153 -12.53 19.89 -7.20
C PHE A 153 -13.15 20.93 -8.14
N GLU A 154 -12.60 22.15 -8.17
CA GLU A 154 -12.96 23.17 -9.15
C GLU A 154 -12.55 22.77 -10.59
N ASP A 155 -11.50 21.96 -10.75
CA ASP A 155 -10.93 21.61 -12.05
C ASP A 155 -10.20 20.25 -12.04
N LEU A 156 -10.90 19.15 -11.72
CA LEU A 156 -10.29 17.82 -11.60
C LEU A 156 -9.49 17.42 -12.86
N SER A 157 -10.04 17.66 -14.04
CA SER A 157 -9.41 17.32 -15.32
C SER A 157 -8.18 18.19 -15.63
N GLY A 158 -8.03 19.37 -15.04
CA GLY A 158 -6.80 20.14 -15.12
C GLY A 158 -5.64 19.53 -14.33
N TYR A 159 -5.94 18.79 -13.26
CA TYR A 159 -4.95 18.20 -12.36
C TYR A 159 -4.62 16.73 -12.68
N ILE A 160 -5.59 15.95 -13.13
CA ILE A 160 -5.49 14.48 -13.26
C ILE A 160 -5.85 14.08 -14.70
N ASP A 161 -5.16 13.08 -15.26
CA ASP A 161 -5.48 12.51 -16.57
C ASP A 161 -6.90 11.93 -16.58
N GLU A 162 -7.66 12.28 -17.60
CA GLU A 162 -9.08 11.92 -17.72
C GLU A 162 -9.30 10.41 -17.75
N LYS A 163 -8.30 9.64 -18.23
CA LYS A 163 -8.31 8.17 -18.21
C LYS A 163 -8.38 7.59 -16.80
N VAL A 164 -7.93 8.35 -15.79
CA VAL A 164 -7.94 7.95 -14.37
C VAL A 164 -9.18 8.50 -13.65
N LEU A 165 -9.84 9.52 -14.20
CA LEU A 165 -11.02 10.15 -13.59
C LEU A 165 -12.32 9.42 -13.91
N GLY A 166 -12.43 8.75 -15.07
CA GLY A 166 -13.62 7.98 -15.43
C GLY A 166 -14.91 8.79 -15.28
N LEU A 167 -15.88 8.29 -14.49
CA LEU A 167 -17.16 9.00 -14.29
C LEU A 167 -17.06 10.22 -13.36
N SER A 168 -15.94 10.46 -12.67
CA SER A 168 -15.77 11.63 -11.81
C SER A 168 -15.82 12.97 -12.57
N ILE A 169 -15.62 12.94 -13.89
CA ILE A 169 -15.71 14.12 -14.78
C ILE A 169 -16.99 14.12 -15.64
N SER A 170 -17.99 13.31 -15.27
CA SER A 170 -19.20 13.18 -16.07
C SER A 170 -19.99 14.48 -16.14
N GLN A 171 -20.46 14.81 -17.34
CA GLN A 171 -21.21 16.03 -17.63
C GLN A 171 -22.69 15.98 -17.20
N PHE A 172 -23.15 14.91 -16.54
CA PHE A 172 -24.53 14.83 -16.03
C PHE A 172 -24.73 15.56 -14.69
N ALA A 173 -23.66 16.08 -14.07
CA ALA A 173 -23.79 16.90 -12.89
C ALA A 173 -24.52 18.21 -13.25
N THR A 174 -25.58 18.53 -12.51
CA THR A 174 -26.41 19.72 -12.66
C THR A 174 -26.69 20.32 -11.28
N ASP A 175 -27.29 21.51 -11.22
CA ASP A 175 -27.71 22.11 -9.94
C ASP A 175 -28.62 21.19 -9.10
N LEU A 176 -29.28 20.20 -9.72
CA LEU A 176 -30.17 19.24 -9.05
C LEU A 176 -29.54 17.85 -8.83
N ALA A 177 -28.41 17.56 -9.46
CA ALA A 177 -27.75 16.25 -9.38
C ALA A 177 -26.23 16.43 -9.27
N GLN A 178 -25.68 16.08 -8.12
CA GLN A 178 -24.25 16.23 -7.82
C GLN A 178 -23.61 14.86 -7.57
N ILE A 179 -22.32 14.76 -7.89
CA ILE A 179 -21.54 13.55 -7.61
C ILE A 179 -21.11 13.58 -6.14
N GLU A 180 -21.73 12.73 -5.33
CA GLU A 180 -21.34 12.54 -3.93
C GLU A 180 -20.08 11.66 -3.81
N SER A 181 -20.03 10.58 -4.59
CA SER A 181 -18.87 9.69 -4.66
C SER A 181 -18.73 9.12 -6.07
N SER A 182 -17.50 8.72 -6.41
CA SER A 182 -17.20 7.99 -7.63
C SER A 182 -15.97 7.13 -7.37
N GLN A 183 -15.94 5.93 -7.94
CA GLN A 183 -14.82 5.01 -7.83
C GLN A 183 -14.56 4.36 -9.17
N ASN A 184 -13.31 4.40 -9.61
CA ASN A 184 -12.81 3.73 -10.81
C ASN A 184 -11.76 2.70 -10.38
N GLN A 185 -11.66 1.62 -11.13
CA GLN A 185 -10.68 0.57 -10.87
C GLN A 185 -10.09 0.04 -12.18
N ILE A 186 -8.78 -0.17 -12.18
CA ILE A 186 -8.07 -0.91 -13.23
C ILE A 186 -7.16 -1.97 -12.63
N VAL A 187 -6.87 -3.01 -13.42
CA VAL A 187 -5.84 -4.01 -13.14
C VAL A 187 -4.99 -4.14 -14.39
N VAL A 188 -3.67 -4.08 -14.22
CA VAL A 188 -2.68 -4.06 -15.31
C VAL A 188 -1.58 -5.07 -14.99
N THR A 189 -1.23 -5.91 -15.96
CA THR A 189 -0.05 -6.75 -15.88
C THR A 189 1.16 -5.97 -16.39
N VAL A 190 2.24 -5.94 -15.61
CA VAL A 190 3.53 -5.30 -15.94
C VAL A 190 4.62 -6.36 -15.78
N ASN A 191 5.06 -6.96 -16.89
CA ASN A 191 5.93 -8.14 -16.86
C ASN A 191 5.31 -9.27 -16.00
N GLU A 192 5.98 -9.64 -14.90
CA GLU A 192 5.53 -10.64 -13.92
C GLU A 192 4.70 -10.04 -12.77
N ALA A 193 4.64 -8.71 -12.67
CA ALA A 193 3.86 -8.01 -11.65
C ALA A 193 2.42 -7.74 -12.10
N VAL A 194 1.51 -7.67 -11.14
CA VAL A 194 0.13 -7.20 -11.31
C VAL A 194 -0.05 -5.95 -10.48
N MET A 195 -0.43 -4.84 -11.13
CA MET A 195 -0.80 -3.57 -10.52
C MET A 195 -2.31 -3.38 -10.56
N GLN A 196 -2.92 -3.11 -9.42
CA GLN A 196 -4.28 -2.58 -9.31
C GLN A 196 -4.20 -1.09 -8.96
N ALA A 197 -5.02 -0.26 -9.60
CA ALA A 197 -5.23 1.11 -9.17
C ALA A 197 -6.73 1.38 -8.96
N ARG A 198 -7.06 2.02 -7.84
CA ARG A 198 -8.40 2.52 -7.52
C ARG A 198 -8.33 4.02 -7.33
N SER A 199 -9.16 4.76 -8.03
CA SER A 199 -9.23 6.22 -7.93
C SER A 199 -10.65 6.68 -7.70
N GLY A 200 -10.83 7.84 -7.06
CA GLY A 200 -12.19 8.30 -6.84
C GLY A 200 -12.35 9.48 -5.89
N ILE A 201 -13.58 9.95 -5.83
CA ILE A 201 -14.02 10.96 -4.86
C ILE A 201 -14.50 10.23 -3.61
N LEU A 202 -13.88 10.56 -2.48
CA LEU A 202 -14.21 10.06 -1.17
C LEU A 202 -14.97 11.14 -0.38
N PRO A 203 -16.19 10.85 0.12
CA PRO A 203 -16.96 11.78 0.94
C PRO A 203 -16.27 12.12 2.27
N PRO A 204 -16.68 13.23 2.92
CA PRO A 204 -16.32 13.52 4.30
C PRO A 204 -16.54 12.33 5.23
N GLN A 205 -15.68 12.19 6.23
CA GLN A 205 -15.74 11.16 7.28
C GLN A 205 -15.62 9.70 6.78
N GLN A 206 -15.25 9.49 5.52
CA GLN A 206 -14.94 8.16 4.98
C GLN A 206 -13.43 7.96 4.85
N THR A 207 -13.01 6.70 4.80
CA THR A 207 -11.63 6.29 4.52
C THR A 207 -11.62 5.10 3.58
N VAL A 208 -10.57 4.98 2.76
CA VAL A 208 -10.31 3.79 1.93
C VAL A 208 -9.48 2.74 2.67
N ASP A 209 -8.92 3.08 3.84
CA ASP A 209 -8.09 2.20 4.64
C ASP A 209 -8.23 2.54 6.14
N PRO A 210 -8.49 1.56 7.02
CA PRO A 210 -8.60 1.80 8.46
C PRO A 210 -7.36 2.42 9.12
N ALA A 211 -6.16 2.26 8.54
CA ALA A 211 -4.94 2.88 9.03
C ALA A 211 -4.86 4.39 8.69
N ILE A 212 -5.70 4.88 7.78
CA ILE A 212 -5.77 6.29 7.39
C ILE A 212 -6.96 6.93 8.12
N PRO A 213 -6.73 7.92 9.01
CA PRO A 213 -7.82 8.64 9.65
C PRO A 213 -8.74 9.31 8.61
N PRO A 214 -10.06 9.23 8.77
CA PRO A 214 -10.98 9.89 7.86
C PRO A 214 -10.81 11.42 7.93
N HIS A 215 -10.95 12.09 6.79
CA HIS A 215 -10.87 13.56 6.72
C HIS A 215 -12.26 14.18 6.91
N THR A 216 -12.33 15.37 7.49
CA THR A 216 -13.59 16.13 7.66
C THR A 216 -14.15 16.68 6.35
N ASP A 217 -13.34 16.69 5.31
CA ASP A 217 -13.66 17.28 4.01
C ASP A 217 -13.65 16.20 2.93
N LYS A 218 -14.32 16.49 1.82
CA LYS A 218 -14.26 15.69 0.60
C LYS A 218 -12.81 15.59 0.11
N SER A 219 -12.42 14.40 -0.35
CA SER A 219 -11.06 14.15 -0.82
C SER A 219 -11.04 13.33 -2.11
N TRP A 220 -9.97 13.44 -2.88
CA TRP A 220 -9.74 12.56 -4.01
C TRP A 220 -8.62 11.57 -3.65
N VAL A 221 -8.83 10.30 -3.98
CA VAL A 221 -7.92 9.21 -3.62
C VAL A 221 -7.38 8.54 -4.88
N LEU A 222 -6.12 8.13 -4.82
CA LEU A 222 -5.49 7.18 -5.74
C LEU A 222 -4.73 6.12 -4.93
N ASP A 223 -5.30 4.94 -4.86
CA ASP A 223 -4.75 3.75 -4.21
C ASP A 223 -4.15 2.82 -5.27
N ILE A 224 -2.83 2.63 -5.21
CA ILE A 224 -2.08 1.82 -6.17
C ILE A 224 -1.43 0.66 -5.43
N ASP A 225 -1.79 -0.57 -5.78
CA ASP A 225 -1.28 -1.80 -5.17
C ASP A 225 -0.67 -2.69 -6.26
N SER A 226 0.64 -2.92 -6.17
CA SER A 226 1.34 -3.83 -7.08
C SER A 226 1.87 -5.04 -6.34
N ASN A 227 1.88 -6.20 -6.99
CA ASN A 227 2.45 -7.41 -6.43
C ASN A 227 3.07 -8.32 -7.48
N VAL A 228 3.98 -9.17 -7.03
CA VAL A 228 4.42 -10.39 -7.71
C VAL A 228 3.92 -11.58 -6.89
N SER A 229 3.44 -12.61 -7.59
CA SER A 229 2.79 -13.79 -6.99
C SER A 229 3.34 -15.07 -7.62
N HIS A 230 4.52 -15.49 -7.16
CA HIS A 230 5.13 -16.76 -7.50
C HIS A 230 5.90 -17.29 -6.30
N GLN A 231 6.05 -18.62 -6.22
CA GLN A 231 6.82 -19.23 -5.15
C GLN A 231 8.32 -19.14 -5.43
N GLU A 232 9.07 -18.62 -4.46
CA GLU A 232 10.52 -18.56 -4.52
C GLU A 232 11.15 -18.69 -3.12
N PRO A 233 12.40 -19.20 -3.02
CA PRO A 233 13.11 -19.21 -1.74
C PRO A 233 13.18 -17.82 -1.12
N PHE A 234 12.90 -17.71 0.18
CA PHE A 234 12.95 -16.43 0.86
C PHE A 234 14.40 -15.92 0.93
N ASP A 235 14.64 -14.82 0.23
CA ASP A 235 15.90 -14.09 0.23
C ASP A 235 15.59 -12.60 0.48
N ILE A 236 16.24 -12.02 1.50
CA ILE A 236 15.95 -10.65 1.94
C ILE A 236 16.31 -9.64 0.85
N ALA A 237 17.46 -9.80 0.19
CA ALA A 237 17.91 -8.86 -0.83
C ALA A 237 16.96 -8.87 -2.05
N LYS A 238 16.60 -10.07 -2.53
CA LYS A 238 15.62 -10.22 -3.62
C LYS A 238 14.25 -9.67 -3.25
N THR A 239 13.80 -9.88 -2.02
CA THR A 239 12.52 -9.35 -1.53
C THR A 239 12.53 -7.82 -1.54
N LEU A 240 13.63 -7.18 -1.11
CA LEU A 240 13.78 -5.73 -1.13
C LEU A 240 13.87 -5.18 -2.56
N ASP A 241 14.55 -5.88 -3.46
CA ASP A 241 14.63 -5.52 -4.88
C ASP A 241 13.25 -5.57 -5.54
N ALA A 242 12.50 -6.66 -5.33
CA ALA A 242 11.12 -6.81 -5.79
C ALA A 242 10.21 -5.72 -5.22
N ALA A 243 10.27 -5.46 -3.91
CA ALA A 243 9.51 -4.38 -3.29
C ALA A 243 9.85 -3.01 -3.89
N GLY A 244 11.09 -2.79 -4.32
CA GLY A 244 11.45 -1.56 -4.99
C GLY A 244 10.93 -1.51 -6.42
N ASP A 245 10.90 -2.63 -7.15
CA ASP A 245 10.37 -2.69 -8.53
C ASP A 245 8.89 -2.32 -8.52
N LEU A 246 8.16 -2.85 -7.55
CA LEU A 246 6.76 -2.50 -7.29
C LEU A 246 6.61 -1.02 -6.88
N ALA A 247 7.56 -0.46 -6.13
CA ALA A 247 7.55 0.97 -5.80
C ALA A 247 7.72 1.85 -7.03
N ASP A 248 8.61 1.45 -7.93
CA ASP A 248 8.84 2.14 -9.20
C ASP A 248 7.62 2.05 -10.13
N ILE A 249 6.94 0.90 -10.20
CA ILE A 249 5.67 0.74 -10.94
C ILE A 249 4.60 1.69 -10.38
N ASN A 250 4.38 1.69 -9.06
CA ASN A 250 3.35 2.53 -8.44
C ASN A 250 3.67 4.02 -8.64
N TYR A 251 4.93 4.40 -8.47
CA TYR A 251 5.37 5.78 -8.68
C TYR A 251 5.20 6.23 -10.13
N ASP A 252 5.52 5.36 -11.09
CA ASP A 252 5.37 5.70 -12.50
C ASP A 252 3.90 5.82 -12.92
N PHE A 253 3.02 4.97 -12.38
CA PHE A 253 1.58 5.12 -12.58
C PHE A 253 1.04 6.42 -11.96
N PHE A 254 1.50 6.78 -10.76
CA PHE A 254 1.19 8.08 -10.16
C PHE A 254 1.63 9.24 -11.07
N LYS A 255 2.85 9.19 -11.62
CA LYS A 255 3.32 10.21 -12.58
C LYS A 255 2.44 10.28 -13.82
N PHE A 256 2.08 9.13 -14.39
CA PHE A 256 1.20 9.05 -15.55
C PHE A 256 -0.19 9.65 -15.26
N ALA A 257 -0.73 9.42 -14.07
CA ALA A 257 -2.05 9.89 -13.67
C ALA A 257 -2.11 11.40 -13.44
N MET A 258 -1.02 12.06 -13.06
CA MET A 258 -1.00 13.47 -12.69
C MET A 258 -0.56 14.36 -13.86
N LYS A 259 -1.29 15.46 -14.10
CA LYS A 259 -0.91 16.48 -15.09
C LYS A 259 0.06 17.50 -14.49
N ASP A 260 0.75 18.27 -15.33
CA ASP A 260 1.72 19.29 -14.87
C ASP A 260 1.16 20.32 -13.88
N LYS A 261 -0.13 20.65 -13.98
CA LYS A 261 -0.81 21.54 -13.01
C LYS A 261 -0.75 20.97 -11.59
N PHE A 262 -0.87 19.66 -11.44
CA PHE A 262 -0.75 18.99 -10.15
C PHE A 262 0.64 19.19 -9.55
N PHE A 263 1.69 18.89 -10.32
CA PHE A 263 3.05 19.04 -9.82
C PHE A 263 3.35 20.49 -9.43
N LYS A 264 2.96 21.48 -10.24
CA LYS A 264 3.13 22.90 -9.90
C LYS A 264 2.43 23.29 -8.60
N THR A 265 1.20 22.82 -8.37
CA THR A 265 0.42 23.17 -7.17
C THR A 265 0.93 22.49 -5.90
N PHE A 266 1.40 21.25 -6.00
CA PHE A 266 1.88 20.46 -4.85
C PHE A 266 3.40 20.50 -4.66
N GLY A 267 4.09 21.38 -5.38
CA GLY A 267 5.51 21.67 -5.20
C GLY A 267 6.43 20.58 -5.74
N GLY A 268 6.10 20.05 -6.92
CA GLY A 268 7.01 19.27 -7.74
C GLY A 268 7.86 20.20 -8.58
N GLU A 269 9.17 20.22 -8.31
CA GLU A 269 10.18 20.84 -9.17
C GLU A 269 10.53 19.92 -10.36
#